data_AF-A0A519TMM8-F1
#
_entry.id   AF-A0A519TMM8-F1
#
_cell.length_a   1.000
_cell.length_b   1.000
_cell.length_c   1.000
_cell.angle_alpha   90.00
_cell.angle_beta   90.00
_cell.angle_gamma   90.00
#
_symmetry.space_group_name_H-M   'P 1'
#
loop_
_entity.id
_entity.type
_entity.pdbx_description
1 polymer ?
#
loop_
_entity_poly.entity_id
_entity_poly.type
_entity_poly.pdbx_seq_one_letter_code
_entity_poly.pdbx_strand_id
1 'polypeptide(L)'
;MGYKLQSETINLAFAHGSTRSIDEYILIDTDEKYVLYMMQEAGADMLFVGHSHKPYHRILKDSDNKFKHVVNLGSVGKPKDGDP
;
A
#
# COMPACT_ATOMS: atom_id res chain seq x y z
N MET A 1 -6.86 7.39 21.99
CA MET A 1 -7.04 6.04 21.42
C MET A 1 -5.67 5.40 21.35
N GLY A 2 -5.43 4.35 22.14
CA GLY A 2 -4.14 3.64 22.14
C GLY A 2 -4.23 2.41 21.26
N TYR A 3 -3.34 2.31 20.26
CA TYR A 3 -3.19 1.10 19.46
C TYR A 3 -2.08 0.27 20.08
N LYS A 4 -2.41 -0.96 20.48
CA LYS A 4 -1.45 -1.92 20.98
C LYS A 4 -1.16 -2.88 19.83
N LEU A 5 -0.02 -2.70 19.16
CA LEU A 5 0.51 -3.78 18.35
C LEU A 5 0.77 -4.96 19.29
N GLN A 6 0.32 -6.17 18.92
CA GLN A 6 0.83 -7.40 19.54
C GLN A 6 2.36 -7.41 19.42
N SER A 7 3.04 -8.25 20.20
CA SER A 7 4.50 -8.34 20.34
C SER A 7 5.30 -8.61 19.05
N GLU A 8 4.69 -8.48 17.88
CA GLU A 8 5.25 -8.68 16.56
C GLU A 8 5.58 -7.34 15.90
N THR A 9 6.76 -7.28 15.28
CA THR A 9 7.18 -6.16 14.45
C THR A 9 6.30 -6.09 13.20
N ILE A 10 5.67 -4.94 12.97
CA ILE A 10 4.99 -4.65 11.70
C ILE A 10 5.90 -3.74 10.88
N ASN A 11 6.21 -4.15 9.65
CA ASN A 11 7.03 -3.37 8.74
C ASN A 11 6.17 -2.49 7.84
N LEU A 12 6.42 -1.18 7.89
CA LEU A 12 5.72 -0.18 7.10
C LEU A 12 6.64 0.34 5.99
N ALA A 13 6.17 0.33 4.75
CA ALA A 13 6.85 0.94 3.61
C ALA A 13 6.05 2.11 3.06
N PHE A 14 6.75 3.20 2.71
CA PHE A 14 6.16 4.40 2.14
C PHE A 14 6.84 4.69 0.80
N ALA A 15 6.05 4.91 -0.25
CA ALA A 15 6.53 5.27 -1.56
C ALA A 15 5.61 6.32 -2.20
N HIS A 16 6.15 7.13 -3.11
CA HIS A 16 5.29 8.00 -3.92
C HIS A 16 4.50 7.16 -4.94
N GLY A 17 5.21 6.44 -5.83
CA GLY A 17 4.65 5.49 -6.79
C GLY A 17 4.64 4.07 -6.24
N SER A 18 5.80 3.41 -6.28
CA SER A 18 6.04 2.07 -5.74
C SER A 18 7.40 1.99 -5.02
N THR A 19 7.69 0.85 -4.39
CA THR A 19 9.02 0.59 -3.80
C THR A 19 10.11 0.41 -4.86
N ARG A 20 9.75 0.33 -6.15
CA ARG A 20 10.67 0.13 -7.28
C ARG A 20 10.86 1.38 -8.13
N SER A 21 9.85 2.24 -8.22
CA SER A 21 9.91 3.45 -9.04
C SER A 21 8.99 4.56 -8.53
N ILE A 22 9.42 5.80 -8.68
CA ILE A 22 8.65 6.99 -8.31
C ILE A 22 7.44 7.22 -9.22
N ASP A 23 7.51 6.82 -10.48
CA ASP A 23 6.48 7.09 -11.51
C ASP A 23 5.50 5.92 -11.72
N GLU A 24 5.60 4.88 -10.90
CA GLU A 24 4.75 3.70 -11.01
C GLU A 24 3.39 3.91 -10.33
N TYR A 25 2.32 3.44 -10.98
CA TYR A 25 0.98 3.45 -10.42
C TYR A 25 0.64 2.11 -9.78
N ILE A 26 0.52 2.08 -8.45
CA ILE A 26 -0.13 0.97 -7.74
C ILE A 26 -1.61 1.35 -7.55
N LEU A 27 -2.47 0.69 -8.31
CA LEU A 27 -3.92 0.88 -8.36
C LEU A 27 -4.64 -0.24 -7.61
N ILE A 28 -5.94 -0.06 -7.38
CA ILE A 28 -6.78 -1.05 -6.70
C ILE A 28 -6.83 -2.40 -7.44
N ASP A 29 -6.66 -2.37 -8.76
CA ASP A 29 -6.72 -3.49 -9.69
C ASP A 29 -5.35 -3.93 -10.25
N THR A 30 -4.24 -3.35 -9.76
CA THR A 30 -2.88 -3.83 -10.10
C THR A 30 -2.77 -5.33 -9.78
N ASP A 31 -2.08 -6.10 -10.61
CA ASP A 31 -1.98 -7.55 -10.43
C ASP A 31 -1.56 -7.94 -9.01
N GLU A 32 -2.32 -8.86 -8.38
CA GLU A 32 -2.11 -9.24 -6.99
C GLU A 32 -0.74 -9.83 -6.73
N LYS A 33 -0.28 -10.72 -7.61
CA LYS A 33 1.01 -11.40 -7.46
C LYS A 33 2.15 -10.40 -7.57
N TYR A 34 2.03 -9.45 -8.49
CA TYR A 34 2.97 -8.36 -8.65
C TYR A 34 3.10 -7.52 -7.37
N VAL A 35 1.97 -7.11 -6.78
CA VAL A 35 1.95 -6.31 -5.54
C VAL A 35 2.52 -7.11 -4.36
N LEU A 36 2.13 -8.38 -4.20
CA LEU A 36 2.66 -9.23 -3.14
C LEU A 36 4.17 -9.43 -3.26
N TYR A 37 4.67 -9.69 -4.47
CA TYR A 37 6.11 -9.85 -4.71
C TYR A 37 6.88 -8.55 -4.40
N MET A 38 6.33 -7.40 -4.78
CA MET A 38 6.89 -6.09 -4.45
C MET A 38 6.94 -5.84 -2.93
N MET A 39 5.86 -6.17 -2.20
CA MET A 39 5.82 -6.03 -0.75
C MET A 39 6.79 -6.99 -0.06
N GLN A 40 6.94 -8.21 -0.58
CA GLN A 40 7.91 -9.19 -0.10
C GLN A 40 9.35 -8.69 -0.25
N GLU A 41 9.72 -8.15 -1.42
CA GLU A 41 11.05 -7.57 -1.64
C GLU A 41 11.34 -6.39 -0.69
N ALA A 42 10.32 -5.59 -0.39
CA ALA A 42 10.42 -4.48 0.56
C ALA A 42 10.39 -4.93 2.04
N GLY A 43 10.13 -6.21 2.32
CA GLY A 43 9.92 -6.72 3.67
C GLY A 43 8.71 -6.09 4.37
N ALA A 44 7.70 -5.62 3.61
CA ALA A 44 6.60 -4.82 4.12
C ALA A 44 5.36 -5.66 4.49
N ASP A 45 4.70 -5.29 5.57
CA ASP A 45 3.37 -5.77 5.95
C ASP A 45 2.29 -4.77 5.52
N MET A 46 2.64 -3.49 5.52
CA MET A 46 1.81 -2.40 5.00
C MET A 46 2.61 -1.53 4.02
N LEU A 47 2.03 -1.25 2.86
CA LEU A 47 2.59 -0.37 1.83
C LEU A 47 1.67 0.86 1.66
N PHE A 48 2.25 2.05 1.78
CA PHE A 48 1.57 3.32 1.59
C PHE A 48 2.06 3.99 0.29
N VAL A 49 1.12 4.37 -0.58
CA VAL A 49 1.39 4.99 -1.90
C VAL A 49 0.53 6.24 -2.13
N GLY A 50 0.81 7.01 -3.18
CA GLY A 50 0.03 8.21 -3.50
C GLY A 50 -0.16 8.51 -4.99
N HIS A 51 0.78 8.14 -5.86
CA HIS A 51 0.94 8.65 -7.24
C HIS A 51 -0.34 8.72 -8.10
N SER A 52 -1.32 7.83 -7.91
CA SER A 52 -2.61 7.87 -8.62
C SER A 52 -3.55 9.00 -8.20
N HIS A 53 -3.35 9.57 -7.01
CA HIS A 53 -4.25 10.52 -6.33
C HIS A 53 -5.65 9.97 -6.03
N LYS A 54 -5.85 8.65 -6.14
CA LYS A 54 -7.11 7.96 -5.87
C LYS A 54 -6.99 7.17 -4.57
N PRO A 55 -7.63 7.61 -3.47
CA PRO A 55 -7.60 6.87 -2.22
C PRO A 55 -8.13 5.45 -2.39
N TYR A 56 -7.43 4.47 -1.84
CA TYR A 56 -7.96 3.11 -1.70
C TYR A 56 -7.26 2.37 -0.58
N HIS A 57 -7.93 1.32 -0.08
CA HIS A 57 -7.33 0.33 0.79
C HIS A 57 -7.60 -1.05 0.20
N ARG A 58 -6.52 -1.81 -0.04
CA ARG A 58 -6.56 -3.19 -0.52
C ARG A 58 -5.94 -4.12 0.53
N ILE A 59 -6.61 -5.24 0.79
CA ILE A 59 -6.11 -6.32 1.64
C ILE A 59 -5.77 -7.50 0.74
N LEU A 60 -4.54 -7.98 0.82
CA LEU A 60 -4.03 -9.12 0.07
C LEU A 60 -3.61 -10.22 1.05
N LYS A 61 -3.61 -11.47 0.57
CA LYS A 61 -3.17 -12.61 1.36
C LYS A 61 -1.96 -13.23 0.68
N ASP A 62 -0.83 -13.28 1.38
CA ASP A 62 0.38 -13.88 0.85
C ASP A 62 0.34 -15.42 0.91
N SER A 63 1.40 -16.06 0.42
CA SER A 63 1.55 -17.52 0.39
C SER A 63 1.55 -18.15 1.79
N ASP A 64 1.92 -17.39 2.83
CA ASP A 64 1.99 -17.85 4.22
C ASP A 64 0.67 -17.59 4.96
N ASN A 65 -0.40 -17.25 4.23
CA ASN A 65 -1.69 -16.84 4.77
C ASN A 65 -1.67 -15.56 5.61
N LYS A 66 -0.61 -14.73 5.52
CA LYS A 66 -0.54 -13.45 6.21
C LYS A 66 -1.23 -12.36 5.39
N PHE A 67 -1.88 -11.44 6.08
CA PHE A 67 -2.52 -10.29 5.44
C PHE A 67 -1.51 -9.19 5.19
N LYS A 68 -1.54 -8.66 3.96
CA LYS A 68 -0.74 -7.53 3.50
C LYS A 68 -1.67 -6.38 3.14
N HIS A 69 -1.33 -5.18 3.57
CA HIS A 69 -2.18 -4.00 3.37
C HIS A 69 -1.52 -3.03 2.39
N VAL A 70 -2.28 -2.60 1.38
CA VAL A 70 -1.87 -1.50 0.50
C VAL A 70 -2.84 -0.34 0.68
N VAL A 71 -2.31 0.83 1.02
CA VAL A 71 -3.08 2.04 1.27
C VAL A 71 -2.58 3.12 0.33
N ASN A 72 -3.43 3.56 -0.58
CA ASN A 72 -3.18 4.78 -1.32
C ASN A 72 -3.80 5.95 -0.56
N LEU A 73 -2.98 6.90 -0.15
CA LEU A 73 -3.39 8.06 0.64
C LEU A 73 -4.10 9.14 -0.19
N GLY A 74 -4.14 8.99 -1.52
CA GLY A 74 -4.65 10.01 -2.42
C GLY A 74 -3.73 11.22 -2.49
N SER A 75 -4.31 12.40 -2.70
CA SER A 75 -3.58 13.67 -2.75
C SER A 75 -4.35 14.76 -2.05
N VAL A 76 -3.68 15.50 -1.17
CA VAL A 76 -4.26 16.67 -0.48
C VAL A 76 -4.38 17.88 -1.42
N GLY A 77 -3.42 18.07 -2.32
CA GLY A 77 -3.36 19.26 -3.19
C GLY A 77 -4.07 19.12 -4.54
N LYS A 78 -4.33 17.89 -4.99
CA LYS A 78 -5.05 17.57 -6.23
C LYS A 78 -5.83 16.25 -6.07
N PRO A 79 -6.86 16.20 -5.21
CA PRO A 79 -7.65 14.99 -4.99
C PRO A 79 -8.34 14.54 -6.29
N LYS A 80 -8.37 13.23 -6.52
CA LYS A 80 -9.19 12.56 -7.55
C LYS A 80 -10.12 11.53 -6.89
N ASP A 81 -10.58 11.86 -5.69
CA ASP A 81 -11.53 11.09 -4.88
C ASP A 81 -12.98 11.22 -5.37
N GLY A 82 -13.25 12.11 -6.32
CA GLY A 82 -14.57 12.26 -6.92
C GLY A 82 -15.52 13.14 -6.10
N ASP A 83 -15.02 13.84 -5.09
CA ASP A 83 -15.75 14.83 -4.30
C ASP A 83 -15.07 16.20 -4.49
N PRO A 84 -15.70 17.18 -5.18
CA PRO A 84 -15.08 18.47 -5.52
C PRO A 84 -14.89 19.42 -4.33
#